data_AF-A0A060YRY9-F1
#
_entry.id   AF-A0A060YRY9-F1
#
_cell.length_a   1.000
_cell.length_b   1.000
_cell.length_c   1.000
_cell.angle_alpha   90.00
_cell.angle_beta   90.00
_cell.angle_gamma   90.00
#
_symmetry.space_group_name_H-M   'P 1'
#
loop_
_entity.id
_entity.type
_entity.pdbx_description
1 polymer ?
#
loop_
_entity_poly.entity_id
_entity_poly.type
_entity_poly.pdbx_seq_one_letter_code
_entity_poly.pdbx_strand_id
1 'polypeptide(L)'
;MGNLIALLVELTQTMLARRLAHCDELRAQVMEVKALPGMGTTIDVILINGVLREGMTVIVPGVEGPIVTQIRGLLLPPPMKELRVKVWRKCLFILKSTCRSSRQF
;
A
#
# COMPACT_ATOMS: atom_id res chain seq x y z
N MET A 1 -0.20 -17.78 -26.65
CA MET A 1 -0.52 -17.46 -25.25
C MET A 1 0.70 -17.39 -24.32
N GLY A 2 1.82 -18.10 -24.58
CA GLY A 2 3.03 -18.01 -23.74
C GLY A 2 3.97 -16.83 -24.03
N ASN A 3 3.87 -16.19 -25.20
CA ASN A 3 4.89 -15.24 -25.66
C ASN A 3 4.93 -13.93 -24.85
N LEU A 4 3.79 -13.43 -24.38
CA LEU A 4 3.74 -12.16 -23.65
C LEU A 4 4.34 -12.30 -22.24
N ILE A 5 4.00 -13.37 -21.53
CA ILE A 5 4.56 -13.63 -20.19
C ILE A 5 6.05 -13.94 -20.31
N ALA A 6 6.47 -14.72 -21.30
CA ALA A 6 7.89 -14.99 -21.54
C ALA A 6 8.68 -13.70 -21.77
N LEU A 7 8.16 -12.80 -22.62
CA LEU A 7 8.81 -11.51 -22.89
C LEU A 7 8.83 -10.58 -21.67
N LEU A 8 7.77 -10.58 -20.85
CA LEU A 8 7.76 -9.86 -19.57
C LEU A 8 8.81 -10.41 -18.60
N VAL A 9 8.95 -11.74 -18.50
CA VAL A 9 9.97 -12.37 -17.64
C VAL A 9 11.37 -11.99 -18.14
N GLU A 10 11.60 -12.05 -19.45
CA GLU A 10 12.89 -11.67 -20.05
C GLU A 10 13.24 -10.20 -19.79
N LEU A 11 12.31 -9.26 -20.01
CA LEU A 11 12.54 -7.84 -19.75
C LEU A 11 12.73 -7.53 -18.26
N THR A 12 11.97 -8.19 -17.38
CA THR A 12 12.10 -7.99 -15.93
C THR A 12 13.44 -8.50 -15.40
N GLN A 13 13.92 -9.63 -15.90
CA GLN A 13 15.22 -10.20 -15.51
C GLN A 13 16.41 -9.46 -16.11
N THR A 14 16.32 -8.94 -17.35
CA THR A 14 17.44 -8.25 -18.00
C THR A 14 17.53 -6.77 -17.64
N MET A 15 16.40 -6.05 -17.68
CA MET A 15 16.37 -4.58 -17.55
C MET A 15 15.99 -4.10 -16.15
N LEU A 16 15.19 -4.88 -15.41
CA LEU A 16 14.65 -4.46 -14.10
C LEU A 16 15.33 -5.12 -12.90
N ALA A 17 16.28 -6.04 -13.10
CA ALA A 17 17.00 -6.74 -12.04
C ALA A 17 17.58 -5.80 -10.97
N ARG A 18 18.20 -4.68 -11.38
CA ARG A 18 18.77 -3.71 -10.44
C ARG A 18 17.71 -2.93 -9.64
N ARG A 19 16.52 -2.73 -10.22
CA ARG A 19 15.43 -1.95 -9.57
C ARG A 19 14.58 -2.82 -8.64
N LEU A 20 14.55 -4.13 -8.88
CA LEU A 20 13.85 -5.13 -8.07
C LEU A 20 14.76 -5.83 -7.05
N ALA A 21 16.05 -5.48 -7.02
CA ALA A 21 16.97 -5.96 -6.01
C ALA A 21 16.47 -5.57 -4.62
N HIS A 22 16.48 -6.54 -3.71
CA HIS A 22 15.99 -6.34 -2.35
C HIS A 22 16.87 -5.34 -1.61
N CYS A 23 16.23 -4.35 -0.97
CA CYS A 23 16.87 -3.43 -0.04
C CYS A 23 16.13 -3.48 1.30
N ASP A 24 16.87 -3.33 2.40
CA ASP A 24 16.31 -3.28 3.76
C ASP A 24 15.62 -1.94 4.06
N GLU A 25 15.96 -0.89 3.32
CA GLU A 25 15.31 0.42 3.44
C GLU A 25 13.84 0.34 3.03
N LEU A 26 12.96 0.75 3.95
CA LEU A 26 11.53 0.79 3.72
C LEU A 26 11.20 1.82 2.64
N ARG A 27 10.73 1.34 1.49
CA ARG A 27 10.26 2.18 0.40
C ARG A 27 8.82 1.82 0.07
N ALA A 28 7.92 2.76 0.29
CA ALA A 28 6.50 2.58 0.07
C ALA A 28 5.87 3.86 -0.51
N GLN A 29 4.86 3.71 -1.37
CA GLN A 29 4.15 4.82 -2.00
C GLN A 29 2.65 4.72 -1.75
N VAL A 30 2.04 5.84 -1.35
CA VAL A 30 0.59 5.95 -1.19
C VAL A 30 -0.08 5.97 -2.56
N MET A 31 -1.07 5.11 -2.75
CA MET A 31 -1.87 5.03 -3.98
C MET A 31 -3.17 5.78 -3.85
N GLU A 32 -3.95 5.48 -2.80
CA GLU A 32 -5.29 6.02 -2.65
C GLU A 32 -5.70 6.02 -1.19
N VAL A 33 -6.50 7.01 -0.80
CA VAL A 33 -7.09 7.10 0.54
C VAL A 33 -8.59 6.82 0.40
N LYS A 34 -9.08 5.81 1.12
CA LYS A 34 -10.48 5.37 1.09
C LYS A 34 -11.09 5.37 2.47
N ALA A 35 -12.34 5.81 2.58
CA ALA A 35 -13.14 5.65 3.79
C ALA A 35 -13.95 4.35 3.72
N LEU A 36 -13.73 3.43 4.67
CA LEU A 36 -14.44 2.16 4.74
C LEU A 36 -15.45 2.15 5.88
N PRO A 37 -16.68 1.64 5.63
CA PRO A 37 -17.65 1.46 6.69
C PRO A 37 -17.09 0.46 7.72
N GLY A 38 -17.02 0.87 8.99
CA GLY A 38 -16.53 0.06 10.11
C GLY A 38 -15.03 0.13 10.39
N MET A 39 -14.18 0.56 9.44
CA MET A 39 -12.72 0.66 9.63
C MET A 39 -12.20 2.12 9.62
N GLY A 40 -13.03 3.09 9.23
CA GLY A 40 -12.65 4.50 9.16
C GLY A 40 -11.87 4.82 7.89
N THR A 41 -10.93 5.76 7.96
CA THR A 41 -10.06 6.12 6.83
C THR A 41 -8.90 5.14 6.72
N THR A 42 -8.65 4.72 5.49
CA THR A 42 -7.74 3.65 5.18
C THR A 42 -6.90 4.02 3.96
N ILE A 43 -5.64 3.61 3.94
CA ILE A 43 -4.69 4.02 2.90
C ILE A 43 -4.17 2.79 2.17
N ASP A 44 -4.39 2.77 0.86
CA ASP A 44 -3.79 1.81 -0.06
C ASP A 44 -2.34 2.24 -0.33
N VAL A 45 -1.39 1.36 -0.05
CA VAL A 45 0.05 1.63 -0.23
C VAL A 45 0.69 0.52 -1.07
N ILE A 46 1.56 0.90 -2.00
CA ILE A 46 2.46 -0.04 -2.70
C ILE A 46 3.77 -0.09 -1.93
N LEU A 47 4.11 -1.28 -1.44
CA LEU A 47 5.41 -1.57 -0.83
C LEU A 47 6.38 -1.99 -1.93
N ILE A 48 7.48 -1.25 -2.08
CA ILE A 48 8.54 -1.53 -3.05
C ILE A 48 9.65 -2.35 -2.38
N ASN A 49 10.12 -1.92 -1.21
CA ASN A 49 11.20 -2.54 -0.45
C ASN A 49 10.97 -2.42 1.06
N GLY A 50 11.64 -3.28 1.83
CA GLY A 50 11.54 -3.35 3.28
C GLY A 50 10.31 -4.11 3.79
N VAL A 51 10.02 -3.96 5.08
CA VAL A 51 8.97 -4.70 5.79
C VAL A 51 8.07 -3.73 6.55
N LEU A 52 6.76 -3.95 6.45
CA LEU A 52 5.75 -3.24 7.25
C LEU A 52 5.14 -4.21 8.26
N ARG A 53 4.98 -3.75 9.50
CA ARG A 53 4.42 -4.53 10.61
C ARG A 53 3.33 -3.76 11.32
N GLU A 54 2.39 -4.50 11.90
CA GLU A 54 1.37 -3.92 12.76
C GLU A 54 2.00 -3.31 14.02
N GLY A 55 1.46 -2.17 14.48
CA GLY A 55 2.01 -1.39 15.60
C GLY A 55 3.14 -0.44 15.23
N MET A 56 3.65 -0.47 13.99
CA MET A 56 4.69 0.46 13.57
C MET A 56 4.10 1.88 13.34
N THR A 57 4.88 2.91 13.68
CA THR A 57 4.50 4.31 13.46
C THR A 57 4.97 4.75 12.08
N VAL A 58 4.07 5.34 11.30
CA VAL A 58 4.34 5.85 9.96
C VAL A 58 4.02 7.33 9.87
N ILE A 59 4.72 8.02 8.98
CA ILE A 59 4.52 9.44 8.68
C ILE A 59 4.01 9.52 7.24
N VAL A 60 2.86 10.18 7.07
CA VAL A 60 2.22 10.37 5.77
C VAL A 60 2.05 11.87 5.52
N PRO A 61 2.37 12.39 4.32
CA PRO A 61 2.07 13.77 4.00
C PRO A 61 0.55 13.98 3.90
N GLY A 62 0.03 14.98 4.62
CA GLY A 62 -1.34 15.46 4.49
C GLY A 62 -1.36 16.90 3.96
N VAL A 63 -2.56 17.40 3.62
CA VAL A 63 -2.76 18.76 3.09
C VAL A 63 -2.35 19.83 4.10
N GLU A 64 -2.70 19.64 5.37
CA GLU A 64 -2.41 20.57 6.47
C GLU A 64 -1.01 20.35 7.10
N GLY A 65 -0.29 19.29 6.70
CA GLY A 65 1.02 18.95 7.27
C GLY A 65 1.27 17.44 7.39
N PRO A 66 2.42 17.04 7.94
CA PRO A 66 2.76 15.64 8.12
C PRO A 66 1.89 14.99 9.21
N ILE A 67 1.32 13.84 8.90
CA ILE A 67 0.45 13.06 9.78
C ILE A 67 1.25 11.88 10.32
N VAL A 68 1.49 11.87 11.62
CA VAL A 68 2.14 10.75 12.33
C VAL A 68 1.07 9.84 12.90
N THR A 69 1.05 8.58 12.47
CA THR A 69 0.01 7.62 12.87
C THR A 69 0.56 6.22 13.04
N GLN A 70 -0.12 5.41 13.87
CA GLN A 70 0.23 4.01 14.09
C GLN A 70 -0.63 3.09 13.23
N ILE A 71 0.02 2.07 12.68
CA ILE A 71 -0.64 0.99 11.95
C ILE A 71 -1.42 0.11 12.92
N ARG A 72 -2.74 0.00 12.73
CA ARG A 72 -3.56 -0.95 13.52
C ARG A 72 -3.70 -2.33 12.90
N GLY A 73 -3.56 -2.43 11.58
CA GLY A 73 -3.80 -3.66 10.86
C GLY A 73 -3.33 -3.57 9.42
N LEU A 74 -2.96 -4.72 8.85
CA LEU A 74 -2.58 -4.91 7.46
C LEU A 74 -3.60 -5.83 6.76
N LEU A 75 -4.34 -5.29 5.80
CA LEU A 75 -5.23 -6.13 4.97
C LEU A 75 -4.48 -6.61 3.71
N LEU A 76 -4.85 -7.70 3.02
CA LEU A 76 -4.14 -8.26 1.84
C LEU A 76 -5.07 -9.05 0.90
N PRO A 77 -5.20 -8.71 -0.41
CA PRO A 77 -6.29 -9.22 -1.25
C PRO A 77 -6.38 -10.72 -1.31
N PRO A 78 -7.60 -11.29 -1.35
CA PRO A 78 -7.74 -12.71 -1.56
C PRO A 78 -7.08 -13.09 -2.89
N PRO A 79 -6.32 -14.19 -2.94
CA PRO A 79 -5.70 -14.62 -4.19
C PRO A 79 -6.78 -14.92 -5.24
N MET A 80 -6.59 -14.41 -6.47
CA MET A 80 -7.44 -14.65 -7.66
C MET A 80 -8.84 -14.01 -7.71
N LYS A 81 -9.07 -12.83 -7.11
CA LYS A 81 -10.27 -12.02 -7.44
C LYS A 81 -9.90 -10.71 -8.13
N GLU A 82 -10.55 -10.47 -9.27
CA GLU A 82 -10.44 -9.22 -10.03
C GLU A 82 -10.85 -8.01 -9.19
N LEU A 83 -10.15 -6.90 -9.43
CA LEU A 83 -10.22 -5.60 -8.73
C LEU A 83 -11.62 -4.96 -8.62
N ARG A 84 -12.65 -5.54 -9.26
CA ARG A 84 -13.99 -4.94 -9.41
C ARG A 84 -15.00 -5.41 -8.35
N VAL A 85 -14.80 -6.58 -7.74
CA VAL A 85 -15.70 -7.09 -6.69
C VAL A 85 -15.08 -6.76 -5.34
N LYS A 86 -15.71 -5.85 -4.57
CA LYS A 86 -15.27 -5.42 -3.24
C LYS A 86 -15.28 -6.61 -2.26
N VAL A 87 -14.22 -7.40 -2.26
CA VAL A 87 -13.90 -8.34 -1.19
C VAL A 87 -12.65 -7.79 -0.54
N TRP A 88 -12.85 -7.06 0.56
CA TRP A 88 -11.79 -6.40 1.31
C TRP A 88 -10.77 -7.41 1.76
N ARG A 89 -9.65 -7.42 1.07
CA ARG A 89 -8.34 -7.40 1.70
C ARG A 89 -7.41 -6.68 0.68
N LYS A 90 -6.53 -5.78 1.08
CA LYS A 90 -5.51 -5.09 0.26
C LYS A 90 -4.56 -4.43 1.25
N CYS A 91 -3.26 -4.28 1.02
CA CYS A 91 -2.35 -3.63 2.01
C CYS A 91 -2.89 -2.27 2.43
N LEU A 92 -3.65 -2.30 3.52
CA LEU A 92 -4.51 -1.24 3.96
C LEU A 92 -4.17 -1.00 5.41
N PHE A 93 -3.55 0.15 5.66
CA PHE A 93 -3.27 0.58 7.01
C PHE A 93 -4.47 1.35 7.55
N ILE A 94 -5.03 0.86 8.65
CA ILE A 94 -6.07 1.57 9.42
C ILE A 94 -5.36 2.63 10.26
N LEU A 95 -5.63 3.92 10.00
CA LEU A 95 -5.07 5.00 10.78
C LEU A 95 -6.00 5.38 11.95
N LYS A 96 -5.43 5.85 13.06
CA LYS A 96 -6.19 6.50 14.13
C LYS A 96 -6.44 7.95 13.72
N SER A 97 -7.71 8.27 13.47
CA SER A 97 -8.19 9.62 13.25
C SER A 97 -8.00 10.43 14.54
N THR A 98 -6.83 11.04 14.69
CA THR A 98 -6.68 12.21 15.57
C THR A 98 -6.97 13.52 14.80
N CYS A 99 -7.23 13.44 13.49
CA CYS A 99 -7.63 14.61 12.72
C CYS A 99 -9.12 14.90 12.93
N ARG A 100 -9.39 15.68 13.99
CA ARG A 100 -10.67 16.27 14.31
C ARG A 100 -10.93 17.48 13.39
N SER A 101 -10.89 17.27 12.08
CA SER A 101 -11.33 18.28 11.11
C SER A 101 -11.76 17.59 9.81
N SER A 102 -13.03 17.75 9.52
CA SER A 102 -13.70 17.40 8.28
C SER A 102 -13.02 18.06 7.07
N ARG A 103 -12.78 17.28 6.01
CA ARG A 103 -12.52 17.72 4.61
C ARG A 103 -11.15 18.35 4.29
N GLN A 104 -10.03 17.75 4.66
CA GLN A 104 -8.76 18.08 3.98
C GLN A 104 -7.94 16.82 3.68
N PHE A 105 -8.24 16.17 2.55
CA PHE A 105 -7.38 15.25 1.82
C PHE A 105 -7.65 15.43 0.32
#